data_AF-I2CRQ9-F1
#
_entry.id   AF-I2CRQ9-F1
#
_cell.length_a   1.000
_cell.length_b   1.000
_cell.length_c   1.000
_cell.angle_alpha   90.00
_cell.angle_beta   90.00
_cell.angle_gamma   90.00
#
_symmetry.space_group_name_H-M   'P 1'
#
loop_
_entity.id
_entity.type
_entity.pdbx_description
1 polymer ?
#
loop_
_entity_poly.entity_id
_entity_poly.type
_entity_poly.pdbx_seq_one_letter_code
_entity_poly.pdbx_strand_id
1 'polypeptide(L)' 'MRKGADCLSKWVGEAERQLRLLFEQARRCQPSIIFFDEIDGLAPVRSSKQDQIHASIVSTLLALMDGLDDRGHVIV' A
#
# COMPACT_ATOMS: atom_id res chain seq x y z
N MET A 1 -27.96 7.77 9.48
CA MET A 1 -26.61 8.35 9.67
C MET A 1 -25.59 7.40 9.05
N ARG A 2 -25.31 7.51 7.74
CA ARG A 2 -24.42 6.63 6.96
C ARG A 2 -23.57 7.49 6.03
N LYS A 3 -22.58 8.24 6.53
CA LYS A 3 -21.78 9.12 5.65
C LYS A 3 -20.29 9.31 6.01
N GLY A 4 -19.81 8.79 7.15
CA GLY A 4 -18.38 8.88 7.51
C GLY A 4 -17.61 7.61 7.11
N ALA A 5 -17.95 6.50 7.76
CA ALA A 5 -17.26 5.22 7.60
C ALA A 5 -17.28 4.67 6.16
N ASP A 6 -18.39 4.85 5.42
CA ASP A 6 -18.52 4.41 4.02
C ASP A 6 -17.67 5.25 3.05
N CYS A 7 -17.39 6.50 3.40
CA CYS A 7 -16.46 7.31 2.63
C CYS A 7 -15.04 6.82 2.90
N LEU A 8 -14.66 6.68 4.17
CA LEU A 8 -13.33 6.16 4.56
C LEU A 8 -13.06 4.78 3.96
N SER A 9 -14.02 3.85 3.96
CA SER A 9 -13.83 2.52 3.34
C SER A 9 -13.62 2.59 1.83
N LYS A 10 -14.29 3.51 1.12
CA LYS A 10 -14.03 3.76 -0.30
C LYS A 10 -12.64 4.32 -0.56
N TRP A 11 -12.17 5.26 0.26
CA TRP A 11 -10.82 5.82 0.14
C TRP A 11 -9.74 4.76 0.44
N VAL A 12 -9.98 3.88 1.41
CA VAL A 12 -9.07 2.76 1.73
C VAL A 12 -9.00 1.76 0.58
N GLY A 13 -10.16 1.32 0.07
CA GLY A 13 -10.19 0.39 -1.07
C GLY A 13 -9.53 0.97 -2.32
N GLU A 14 -9.69 2.28 -2.55
CA GLU A 14 -9.02 2.96 -3.64
C GLU A 14 -7.49 3.04 -3.44
N ALA A 15 -7.02 3.34 -2.22
CA ALA A 15 -5.59 3.36 -1.91
C ALA A 15 -4.93 1.98 -2.11
N GLU A 16 -5.57 0.90 -1.64
CA GLU A 16 -5.08 -0.47 -1.85
C GLU A 16 -5.06 -0.85 -3.33
N ARG A 17 -6.07 -0.42 -4.10
CA ARG A 17 -6.13 -0.64 -5.55
C ARG A 17 -5.00 0.06 -6.28
N GLN A 18 -4.71 1.31 -5.91
CA GLN A 18 -3.61 2.09 -6.49
C GLN A 18 -2.24 1.45 -6.21
N LEU A 19 -2.02 0.96 -4.98
CA LEU A 19 -0.80 0.22 -4.64
C LEU A 19 -0.63 -1.03 -5.51
N ARG A 20 -1.68 -1.84 -5.69
CA ARG A 20 -1.61 -3.03 -6.56
C ARG A 20 -1.25 -2.67 -8.00
N LEU A 21 -1.86 -1.62 -8.55
CA LEU A 21 -1.57 -1.16 -9.90
C LEU A 21 -0.13 -0.65 -10.06
N LEU A 22 0.39 0.06 -9.06
CA LEU A 22 1.77 0.55 -9.04
C LEU A 22 2.78 -0.60 -9.08
N PHE A 23 2.61 -1.61 -8.22
CA PHE A 23 3.49 -2.79 -8.20
C PHE A 23 3.35 -3.63 -9.49
N GLU A 24 2.14 -3.78 -10.05
CA GLU A 24 1.95 -4.44 -11.34
C GLU A 24 2.66 -3.70 -12.48
N GLN A 25 2.57 -2.38 -12.52
CA GLN A 25 3.22 -1.57 -13.54
C GLN A 25 4.74 -1.63 -13.39
N ALA A 26 5.27 -1.53 -12.17
CA ALA A 26 6.69 -1.72 -11.89
C ALA A 26 7.18 -3.10 -12.36
N ARG A 27 6.39 -4.16 -12.14
CA ARG A 27 6.70 -5.51 -12.61
C ARG A 27 6.69 -5.64 -14.14
N ARG A 28 5.79 -4.95 -14.84
CA ARG A 28 5.75 -4.93 -16.31
C ARG A 28 6.89 -4.12 -16.92
N CYS A 29 7.36 -3.09 -16.22
CA CYS A 29 8.41 -2.18 -16.66
C CYS A 29 9.80 -2.54 -16.10
N GLN A 30 10.04 -3.82 -15.77
CA GLN A 30 11.35 -4.26 -15.26
C GLN A 30 12.48 -3.96 -16.28
N PRO A 31 13.65 -3.45 -15.83
CA PRO A 31 14.00 -3.13 -14.44
C PRO A 31 13.38 -1.80 -13.96
N SER A 32 12.83 -1.77 -12.74
CA SER A 32 12.15 -0.60 -12.19
C SER A 32 12.51 -0.33 -10.72
N ILE A 33 12.40 0.94 -10.32
CA ILE A 33 12.63 1.41 -8.95
C ILE A 33 11.36 2.11 -8.48
N ILE A 34 10.82 1.68 -7.35
CA ILE A 34 9.73 2.36 -6.62
C ILE A 34 10.40 3.16 -5.51
N PHE A 35 10.09 4.46 -5.40
CA PHE A 35 10.63 5.31 -4.34
C PHE A 35 9.50 5.84 -3.47
N PHE A 36 9.65 5.68 -2.15
CA PHE A 36 8.73 6.22 -1.15
C PHE A 36 9.42 7.31 -0.35
N ASP A 37 9.00 8.57 -0.54
CA ASP A 37 9.59 9.74 0.14
C ASP A 37 9.03 9.92 1.57
N GLU A 38 7.73 9.63 1.77
CA GLU A 38 7.02 9.76 3.04
C GLU A 38 6.33 8.44 3.45
N ILE A 39 7.13 7.38 3.57
CA ILE A 39 6.61 6.04 3.89
C ILE A 39 5.95 5.97 5.27
N ASP A 40 6.37 6.82 6.20
CA ASP A 40 5.78 6.99 7.54
C ASP A 40 4.36 7.58 7.49
N GLY A 41 4.05 8.39 6.48
CA GLY A 41 2.69 8.87 6.20
C GLY A 41 1.77 7.77 5.67
N LEU A 42 2.32 6.82 4.89
CA LEU A 42 1.59 5.67 4.37
C LEU A 42 1.47 4.53 5.40
N ALA A 43 2.50 4.35 6.21
CA ALA A 43 2.65 3.26 7.17
C ALA A 43 2.99 3.76 8.59
N PRO A 44 2.01 4.37 9.29
CA PRO A 44 2.23 4.81 10.66
C PRO A 44 2.51 3.63 11.59
N VAL A 45 3.34 3.86 12.61
CA VAL A 45 3.68 2.87 13.65
C VAL A 45 2.39 2.34 14.28
N ARG A 46 2.19 1.02 14.27
CA ARG A 46 0.99 0.36 14.81
C ARG A 46 0.84 0.64 16.32
N SER A 47 0.27 1.79 16.67
CA SER A 47 -0.10 2.14 18.03
C SER A 47 -1.53 1.68 18.30
N SER A 48 -1.80 1.21 19.52
CA SER A 48 -3.08 0.65 19.96
C SER A 48 -4.27 1.63 19.89
N LYS A 49 -4.02 2.91 19.58
CA LYS A 49 -5.03 3.96 19.36
C LYS A 49 -5.20 4.43 17.92
N GLN A 50 -4.40 3.96 16.96
CA GLN A 50 -4.47 4.44 15.57
C GLN A 50 -5.45 3.61 14.72
N ASP A 51 -6.14 4.31 13.82
CA ASP A 51 -7.25 3.81 13.01
C ASP A 51 -6.93 2.49 12.31
N GLN A 52 -7.81 1.50 12.48
CA GLN A 52 -7.77 0.18 11.81
C GLN A 52 -7.57 0.29 10.28
N ILE A 53 -7.96 1.43 9.73
CA ILE A 53 -7.83 1.86 8.34
C ILE A 53 -6.37 1.85 7.86
N HIS A 54 -5.46 2.46 8.62
CA HIS A 54 -4.04 2.49 8.25
C HIS A 54 -3.41 1.11 8.34
N ALA A 55 -3.86 0.27 9.28
CA ALA A 55 -3.34 -1.09 9.43
C ALA A 55 -3.62 -1.98 8.21
N SER A 56 -4.75 -1.78 7.52
CA SER A 56 -5.10 -2.52 6.29
C SER A 56 -4.16 -2.17 5.13
N ILE A 57 -3.90 -0.88 4.92
CA ILE A 57 -3.01 -0.38 3.86
C ILE A 57 -1.59 -0.91 4.07
N VAL A 58 -1.07 -0.84 5.30
CA VAL A 58 0.25 -1.39 5.66
C VAL A 58 0.33 -2.89 5.40
N SER A 59 -0.72 -3.63 5.75
CA SER A 59 -0.74 -5.08 5.53
C SER A 59 -0.75 -5.43 4.03
N THR A 60 -1.49 -4.66 3.23
CA THR A 60 -1.48 -4.78 1.77
C THR A 60 -0.12 -4.45 1.18
N LEU A 61 0.53 -3.37 1.64
CA LEU A 61 1.88 -3.00 1.20
C LEU A 61 2.89 -4.11 1.47
N LEU A 62 2.90 -4.66 2.69
CA LEU A 62 3.78 -5.77 3.07
C LEU A 62 3.53 -7.02 2.22
N ALA A 63 2.26 -7.37 1.97
CA ALA A 63 1.92 -8.50 1.12
C ALA A 63 2.35 -8.31 -0.35
N LEU A 64 2.32 -7.06 -0.85
CA LEU A 64 2.80 -6.74 -2.20
C LEU A 64 4.33 -6.81 -2.30
N MET A 65 5.03 -6.37 -1.26
CA MET A 65 6.49 -6.49 -1.17
C MET A 65 6.94 -7.95 -1.07
N ASP A 66 6.24 -8.78 -0.29
CA ASP A 66 6.53 -10.23 -0.17
C ASP A 66 6.23 -10.98 -1.48
N GLY A 67 5.27 -10.50 -2.26
CA GLY A 67 4.94 -11.03 -3.59
C GLY A 67 5.88 -10.58 -4.71
N LEU A 68 6.88 -9.73 -4.44
CA LEU A 68 7.92 -9.40 -5.41
C LEU A 68 8.88 -10.59 -5.55
N ASP A 69 8.61 -11.43 -6.54
CA ASP A 69 9.39 -12.64 -6.85
C ASP A 69 10.90 -12.34 -6.99
N ASP A 70 11.73 -13.28 -6.54
CA ASP A 70 13.16 -13.17 -6.16
C ASP A 70 14.14 -12.85 -7.33
N ARG A 71 13.62 -12.41 -8.47
CA ARG A 71 14.45 -12.11 -9.66
C ARG A 71 15.17 -10.76 -9.57
N GLY A 72 15.05 -10.02 -8.46
CA GLY A 72 15.84 -8.82 -8.18
C GLY A 72 15.67 -7.66 -9.18
N HIS A 73 14.62 -7.67 -10.00
CA HIS A 73 14.42 -6.68 -11.07
C HIS A 73 13.53 -5.49 -10.68
N VAL A 74 12.91 -5.53 -9.50
CA VAL A 74 12.17 -4.40 -8.91
C VAL A 74 12.80 -4.08 -7.58
N ILE A 75 13.27 -2.86 -7.43
CA ILE A 75 13.84 -2.33 -6.19
C ILE A 75 12.80 -1.40 -5.58
N VAL A 76 12.54 -1.55 -4.28
CA VAL A 76 11.59 -0.76 -3.49
C VAL A 76 12.33 -0.06 -2.36
#